data_AF-A0A0R3T3U9-F1
#
_entry.id   AF-A0A0R3T3U9-F1
#
_cell.length_a   1.000
_cell.length_b   1.000
_cell.length_c   1.000
_cell.angle_alpha   90.00
_cell.angle_beta   90.00
_cell.angle_gamma   90.00
#
_symmetry.space_group_name_H-M   'P 1'
#
loop_
_entity.id
_entity.type
_entity.pdbx_description
1 polymer ?
#
loop_
_entity_poly.entity_id
_entity_poly.type
_entity_poly.pdbx_seq_one_letter_code
_entity_poly.pdbx_strand_id
1 'polypeptide(L)'
;MKALIRREFQTSRCNELKARTQEKQWTVALSDIADWPRIEAVAVFRPRTGHDCLAKYLHRLGLYTQLTCPLCYLQEELEKTHWIRCPALKTTTESQRYWEARRQVMNCY
;
A
#
# COMPACT_ATOMS: atom_id res chain seq x y z
N MET A 1 4.84 3.81 -41.60
CA MET A 1 4.70 5.20 -41.09
C MET A 1 3.94 5.27 -39.76
N LYS A 2 2.69 4.79 -39.65
CA LYS A 2 1.91 4.80 -38.37
C LYS A 2 2.62 4.13 -37.18
N ALA A 3 3.33 3.02 -37.41
CA ALA A 3 4.07 2.32 -36.37
C ALA A 3 5.25 3.13 -35.80
N LEU A 4 5.95 3.88 -36.65
CA LEU A 4 7.05 4.77 -36.25
C LEU A 4 6.52 5.94 -35.40
N ILE A 5 5.44 6.58 -35.85
CA ILE A 5 4.78 7.68 -35.12
C ILE A 5 4.28 7.19 -33.75
N ARG A 6 3.66 6.01 -33.69
CA ARG A 6 3.21 5.41 -32.41
C ARG A 6 4.39 5.17 -31.46
N ARG A 7 5.52 4.67 -31.98
CA ARG A 7 6.71 4.36 -31.18
C ARG A 7 7.34 5.64 -30.62
N GLU A 8 7.56 6.64 -31.46
CA GLU A 8 8.05 7.97 -31.08
C GLU A 8 7.16 8.61 -30.01
N PHE A 9 5.84 8.58 -30.22
CA PHE A 9 4.89 9.14 -29.26
C PHE A 9 4.92 8.40 -27.91
N GLN A 10 4.98 7.06 -27.91
CA GLN A 10 5.08 6.27 -26.68
C GLN A 10 6.40 6.55 -25.94
N THR A 11 7.51 6.62 -26.66
CA THR A 11 8.84 6.92 -26.08
C THR A 11 8.86 8.32 -25.48
N SER A 12 8.40 9.32 -26.23
CA SER A 12 8.31 10.72 -25.77
C SER A 12 7.46 10.82 -24.50
N ARG A 13 6.27 10.22 -24.50
CA ARG A 13 5.38 10.22 -23.33
C ARG A 13 5.97 9.47 -22.14
N CYS A 14 6.69 8.36 -22.38
CA CYS A 14 7.36 7.62 -21.32
C CYS A 14 8.49 8.43 -20.69
N ASN A 15 9.26 9.17 -21.50
CA ASN A 15 10.33 10.04 -21.03
C ASN A 15 9.79 11.26 -20.25
N GLU A 16 8.72 11.88 -20.74
CA GLU A 16 8.04 12.97 -20.03
C GLU A 16 7.52 12.51 -18.67
N LEU A 17 6.85 11.35 -18.63
CA LEU A 17 6.36 10.77 -17.38
C LEU A 17 7.52 10.47 -16.42
N LYS A 18 8.61 9.87 -16.91
CA LYS A 18 9.81 9.60 -16.10
C LYS A 18 10.37 10.88 -15.48
N ALA A 19 10.55 11.94 -16.26
CA ALA A 19 11.04 13.23 -15.78
C ALA A 19 10.11 13.83 -14.71
N ARG A 20 8.79 13.80 -14.93
CA ARG A 20 7.79 14.29 -13.96
C ARG A 20 7.70 13.45 -12.67
N THR A 21 8.11 12.19 -12.72
CA THR A 21 8.12 11.28 -11.56
C THR A 21 9.49 11.12 -10.92
N GLN A 22 10.54 11.76 -11.47
CA GLN A 22 11.93 11.61 -11.03
C GLN A 22 12.15 12.13 -9.59
N GLU A 23 11.41 13.16 -9.19
CA GLU A 23 11.44 13.71 -7.82
C GLU A 23 10.51 12.97 -6.85
N LYS A 24 9.65 12.08 -7.34
CA LYS A 24 8.68 11.41 -6.47
C LYS A 24 9.33 10.19 -5.83
N GLN A 25 9.57 10.27 -4.52
CA GLN A 25 10.23 9.21 -3.74
C GLN A 25 9.58 7.82 -3.81
N TRP A 26 8.32 7.71 -4.23
CA TRP A 26 7.68 6.40 -4.35
C TRP A 26 8.31 5.52 -5.43
N THR A 27 8.89 6.05 -6.51
CA THR A 27 9.47 5.22 -7.61
C THR A 27 10.60 4.31 -7.14
N VAL A 28 11.45 4.78 -6.20
CA VAL A 28 12.54 3.98 -5.60
C VAL A 28 11.99 2.85 -4.72
N ALA A 29 10.83 3.06 -4.07
CA ALA A 29 10.19 2.04 -3.26
C ALA A 29 9.47 0.96 -4.09
N LEU A 30 9.28 1.18 -5.40
CA LEU A 30 8.56 0.27 -6.30
C LEU A 30 9.44 -0.71 -7.07
N SER A 31 10.74 -0.45 -7.22
CA SER A 31 11.65 -1.35 -7.95
C SER A 31 11.78 -2.73 -7.28
N ASP A 32 11.49 -2.81 -5.98
CA ASP A 32 11.55 -4.06 -5.20
C ASP A 32 10.24 -4.87 -5.27
N ILE A 33 9.19 -4.33 -5.89
CA ILE A 33 7.91 -5.04 -6.02
C ILE A 33 7.99 -5.91 -7.27
N ALA A 34 8.20 -7.20 -7.05
CA ALA A 34 8.14 -8.19 -8.12
C ALA A 34 6.76 -8.22 -8.79
N ASP A 35 6.71 -8.71 -10.04
CA ASP A 35 5.47 -8.90 -10.82
C ASP A 35 4.66 -10.09 -10.26
N TRP A 36 4.19 -9.91 -9.04
CA TRP A 36 3.41 -10.86 -8.27
C TRP A 36 1.93 -10.76 -8.62
N PRO A 37 1.11 -11.77 -8.27
CA PRO A 37 -0.32 -11.62 -8.39
C PRO A 37 -0.78 -10.36 -7.63
N ARG A 38 -1.85 -9.76 -8.15
CA ARG A 38 -2.32 -8.44 -7.68
C ARG A 38 -2.53 -8.39 -6.16
N ILE A 39 -2.98 -9.49 -5.56
CA ILE A 39 -3.33 -9.56 -4.15
C ILE A 39 -2.09 -9.37 -3.25
N GLU A 40 -0.94 -9.91 -3.64
CA GLU A 40 0.33 -9.76 -2.95
C GLU A 40 1.00 -8.43 -3.29
N ALA A 41 1.00 -8.05 -4.58
CA ALA A 41 1.59 -6.78 -5.01
C ALA A 41 0.94 -5.59 -4.29
N VAL A 42 -0.39 -5.59 -4.15
CA VAL A 42 -1.13 -4.53 -3.43
C VAL A 42 -0.79 -4.52 -1.93
N ALA A 43 -0.66 -5.69 -1.31
CA ALA A 43 -0.34 -5.82 0.10
C ALA A 43 1.06 -5.32 0.45
N VAL A 44 2.00 -5.34 -0.51
CA VAL A 44 3.34 -4.78 -0.34
C VAL A 44 3.40 -3.30 -0.74
N PHE A 45 2.74 -2.93 -1.83
CA PHE A 45 2.76 -1.58 -2.40
C PHE A 45 2.24 -0.54 -1.42
N ARG A 46 0.97 -0.69 -1.00
CA ARG A 46 0.27 0.38 -0.29
C ARG A 46 0.92 0.72 1.06
N PRO A 47 1.40 -0.26 1.86
CA PRO A 47 2.08 0.05 3.12
C PRO A 47 3.46 0.66 2.90
N ARG A 48 4.19 0.21 1.86
CA ARG A 48 5.54 0.68 1.55
C ARG A 48 5.56 2.10 1.02
N THR A 49 4.50 2.51 0.33
CA THR A 49 4.29 3.90 -0.08
C THR A 49 3.63 4.75 1.02
N GLY A 50 3.23 4.18 2.16
CA GLY A 50 2.51 4.89 3.24
C GLY A 50 1.06 5.24 2.89
N HIS A 51 0.50 4.62 1.86
CA HIS A 51 -0.88 4.84 1.40
C HIS A 51 -1.91 3.96 2.11
N ASP A 52 -1.48 3.06 3.01
CA ASP A 52 -2.37 2.14 3.72
C ASP A 52 -2.34 2.24 5.25
N CYS A 53 -2.13 3.44 5.79
CA CYS A 53 -2.39 3.68 7.21
C CYS A 53 -3.91 3.62 7.44
N LEU A 54 -4.46 2.41 7.52
CA LEU A 54 -5.90 2.14 7.57
C LEU A 54 -6.56 2.87 8.75
N ALA A 55 -5.92 2.86 9.93
CA ALA A 55 -6.40 3.61 11.10
C ALA A 55 -6.40 5.13 10.85
N LYS A 56 -5.32 5.71 10.32
CA LYS A 56 -5.24 7.15 9.97
C LYS A 56 -6.27 7.54 8.90
N TYR A 57 -6.45 6.69 7.90
CA TYR A 57 -7.41 6.92 6.82
C TYR A 57 -8.85 6.89 7.35
N LEU A 58 -9.21 5.87 8.14
CA LEU A 58 -10.54 5.75 8.73
C LEU A 58 -10.81 6.86 9.77
N HIS A 59 -9.78 7.28 10.51
CA HIS A 59 -9.87 8.43 11.40
C HIS A 59 -10.12 9.74 10.65
N ARG A 60 -9.40 10.00 9.54
CA ARG A 60 -9.65 11.16 8.68
C ARG A 60 -11.05 11.18 8.08
N LEU A 61 -11.64 10.02 7.82
CA LEU A 61 -13.03 9.90 7.36
C LEU A 61 -14.06 10.07 8.48
N GLY A 62 -13.63 10.22 9.75
CA GLY A 62 -14.51 10.30 10.91
C GLY A 62 -15.18 8.97 11.28
N LEU A 63 -14.79 7.88 10.61
CA LEU A 63 -15.32 6.55 10.91
C LEU A 63 -14.69 5.96 12.16
N TYR A 64 -13.46 6.38 12.49
CA TYR A 64 -12.69 5.82 13.59
C TYR A 64 -12.27 6.90 14.59
N THR A 65 -12.56 6.68 15.87
CA THR A 65 -12.33 7.68 16.93
C THR A 65 -10.92 7.62 17.52
N GLN A 66 -10.17 6.53 17.29
CA GLN A 66 -8.84 6.29 17.85
C GLN A 66 -7.84 5.97 16.73
N LEU A 67 -6.57 6.37 16.86
CA LEU A 67 -5.52 6.04 15.88
C LEU A 67 -4.89 4.66 16.13
N THR A 68 -5.29 4.01 17.21
CA THR A 68 -4.74 2.75 17.70
C THR A 68 -5.33 1.55 16.98
N CYS A 69 -4.57 0.46 16.92
CA CYS A 69 -5.01 -0.81 16.37
C CYS A 69 -6.25 -1.34 17.13
N PRO A 70 -7.40 -1.56 16.47
CA PRO A 70 -8.59 -2.13 17.12
C PRO A 70 -8.41 -3.59 17.49
N LEU A 71 -7.48 -4.27 16.83
CA LEU A 71 -7.38 -5.72 16.88
C LEU A 71 -6.60 -6.19 18.11
N CYS A 72 -5.75 -5.34 18.69
CA CYS A 72 -4.90 -5.71 19.82
C CYS A 72 -4.84 -4.62 20.88
N TYR A 73 -4.41 -5.00 22.08
CA TYR A 73 -4.36 -4.10 23.24
C TYR A 73 -3.07 -3.29 23.35
N LEU A 74 -2.20 -3.30 22.34
CA LEU A 74 -0.88 -2.68 22.39
C LEU A 74 -0.90 -1.15 22.26
N GLN A 75 -2.06 -0.55 21.96
CA GLN A 75 -2.23 0.91 21.74
C GLN A 75 -1.26 1.51 20.70
N GLU A 76 -0.72 0.69 19.80
CA GLU A 76 0.12 1.13 18.69
C GLU A 76 -0.76 1.49 17.47
N GLU A 77 -0.30 2.44 16.65
CA GLU A 77 -0.98 2.75 15.38
C GLU A 77 -0.94 1.54 14.45
N LEU A 78 -2.04 1.27 13.74
CA LEU A 78 -2.09 0.20 12.74
C LEU A 78 -1.37 0.63 11.46
N GLU A 79 -0.04 0.63 11.53
CA GLU A 79 0.89 0.86 10.42
C GLU A 79 1.65 -0.42 10.08
N LYS A 80 2.45 -0.38 9.00
CA LYS A 80 3.20 -1.54 8.49
C LYS A 80 4.01 -2.26 9.58
N THR A 81 4.71 -1.51 10.42
CA THR A 81 5.58 -2.03 11.49
C THR A 81 4.79 -2.78 12.55
N HIS A 82 3.67 -2.20 12.99
CA HIS A 82 2.77 -2.83 13.95
C HIS A 82 2.10 -4.06 13.35
N TRP A 83 1.59 -3.93 12.14
CA TRP A 83 0.78 -4.95 11.49
C TRP A 83 1.55 -6.28 11.30
N ILE A 84 2.83 -6.24 10.90
CA ILE A 84 3.68 -7.45 10.81
C ILE A 84 3.80 -8.16 12.19
N ARG A 85 3.76 -7.39 13.28
CA ARG A 85 3.94 -7.86 14.67
C ARG A 85 2.62 -8.07 15.43
N CYS A 86 1.49 -7.68 14.86
CA CYS A 86 0.22 -7.59 15.57
C CYS A 86 -0.22 -8.98 16.03
N PRO A 87 -0.35 -9.24 17.35
CA PRO A 87 -0.60 -10.58 17.88
C PRO A 87 -2.00 -11.11 17.56
N ALA A 88 -2.94 -10.23 17.19
CA ALA A 88 -4.31 -10.60 16.85
C ALA A 88 -4.46 -11.25 15.46
N LEU A 89 -3.43 -11.14 14.62
CA LEU A 89 -3.42 -11.70 13.27
C LEU A 89 -2.82 -13.11 13.30
N LYS A 90 -3.54 -14.08 12.74
CA LYS A 90 -3.19 -15.50 12.81
C LYS A 90 -2.28 -15.94 11.68
N THR A 91 -2.19 -15.14 10.62
CA THR A 91 -1.43 -15.49 9.41
C THR A 91 0.05 -15.12 9.53
N THR A 92 0.91 -15.82 8.78
CA THR A 92 2.37 -15.71 8.92
C THR A 92 3.02 -14.81 7.88
N THR A 93 2.47 -14.73 6.67
CA THR A 93 3.04 -13.89 5.60
C THR A 93 2.55 -12.46 5.71
N GLU A 94 3.40 -11.50 5.30
CA GLU A 94 3.02 -10.07 5.22
C GLU A 94 1.73 -9.93 4.42
N SER A 95 1.67 -10.43 3.18
CA SER A 95 0.47 -10.33 2.35
C SER A 95 -0.81 -10.89 2.98
N GLN A 96 -0.75 -12.03 3.69
CA GLN A 96 -1.95 -12.59 4.33
C GLN A 96 -2.40 -11.78 5.54
N ARG A 97 -1.44 -11.34 6.38
CA ARG A 97 -1.75 -10.48 7.51
C ARG A 97 -2.46 -9.22 7.03
N TYR A 98 -2.17 -8.74 5.83
CA TYR A 98 -2.74 -7.52 5.24
C TYR A 98 -4.24 -7.62 5.09
N TRP A 99 -4.63 -8.63 4.33
CA TRP A 99 -6.01 -8.85 3.99
C TRP A 99 -6.79 -9.35 5.19
N GLU A 100 -6.14 -10.04 6.14
CA GLU A 100 -6.71 -10.36 7.44
C GLU A 100 -7.00 -9.10 8.25
N ALA A 101 -6.00 -8.23 8.48
CA ALA A 101 -6.17 -6.99 9.23
C ALA A 101 -7.24 -6.11 8.61
N ARG A 102 -7.21 -5.93 7.28
CA ARG A 102 -8.19 -5.12 6.55
C ARG A 102 -9.60 -5.68 6.71
N ARG A 103 -9.79 -7.00 6.63
CA ARG A 103 -11.10 -7.64 6.85
C ARG A 103 -11.57 -7.49 8.29
N GLN A 104 -10.71 -7.78 9.26
CA GLN A 104 -11.09 -7.70 10.68
C GLN A 104 -11.42 -6.26 11.08
N VAL A 105 -10.61 -5.28 10.67
CA VAL A 105 -10.87 -3.86 10.93
C VAL A 105 -12.21 -3.43 10.33
N MET A 106 -12.52 -3.82 9.09
CA MET A 106 -13.83 -3.50 8.48
C MET A 106 -15.01 -4.17 9.20
N ASN A 107 -14.80 -5.33 9.84
CA ASN A 107 -15.83 -6.01 10.63
C ASN A 107 -15.97 -5.47 12.06
N CYS A 108 -15.08 -4.58 12.52
CA CYS A 108 -15.18 -3.92 13.82
C CYS A 108 -16.07 -2.66 13.79
N TYR A 109 -16.59 -2.28 12.62
CA TYR A 109 -17.59 -1.22 12.42
C TYR A 109 -18.93 -1.83 12.03
#